data_AF-A0A813I2U3-F1
#
_entry.id   AF-A0A813I2U3-F1
#
_cell.length_a   1.000
_cell.length_b   1.000
_cell.length_c   1.000
_cell.angle_alpha   90.00
_cell.angle_beta   90.00
_cell.angle_gamma   90.00
#
_symmetry.space_group_name_H-M   'P 1'
#
loop_
_entity.id
_entity.type
_entity.pdbx_description
1 polymer ?
#
loop_
_entity_poly.entity_id
_entity_poly.type
_entity_poly.pdbx_seq_one_letter_code
_entity_poly.pdbx_strand_id
1 'polypeptide(L)'
;DSMMASALRGLMPAIAAKLMLRRLGVGKYEIDGRKVSLRWAEQPGLGLLVREDEVFESEMPLIAYIAQAGNVAASLSGLRADMPKISRIPKERRLTFADAEDAEKNLAQNIDKVGNERCESMRLAVEQARLREQAAEAYEYGMWNPAGHGLTRALPPPPGLPLAFLG
;
A
#
# COMPACT_ATOMS: atom_id res chain seq x y z
N ASP A 1 -19.86 -2.48 19.32
CA ASP A 1 -19.39 -3.77 19.85
C ASP A 1 -18.00 -3.59 20.46
N SER A 2 -17.87 -3.79 21.77
CA SER A 2 -16.65 -3.42 22.52
C SER A 2 -15.43 -4.27 22.18
N MET A 3 -15.63 -5.57 21.90
CA MET A 3 -14.55 -6.50 21.55
C MET A 3 -14.01 -6.27 20.15
N MET A 4 -14.88 -5.98 19.16
CA MET A 4 -14.44 -5.61 17.81
C MET A 4 -13.60 -4.33 17.84
N ALA A 5 -14.04 -3.32 18.60
CA ALA A 5 -13.27 -2.10 18.80
C ALA A 5 -11.92 -2.39 19.50
N SER A 6 -11.88 -3.34 20.44
CA SER A 6 -10.64 -3.75 21.10
C SER A 6 -9.66 -4.45 20.16
N ALA A 7 -10.16 -5.34 19.30
CA ALA A 7 -9.33 -6.02 18.30
C ALA A 7 -8.72 -5.01 17.31
N LEU A 8 -9.50 -4.02 16.86
CA LEU A 8 -9.01 -2.95 15.99
C LEU A 8 -7.97 -2.05 16.65
N ARG A 9 -8.10 -1.76 17.95
CA ARG A 9 -7.10 -1.01 18.72
C ARG A 9 -5.75 -1.71 18.81
N GLY A 10 -5.70 -3.03 18.59
CA GLY A 10 -4.46 -3.79 18.49
C GLY A 10 -3.69 -3.55 17.18
N LEU A 11 -4.32 -2.93 16.18
CA LEU A 11 -3.68 -2.58 14.92
C LEU A 11 -3.10 -1.17 14.95
N MET A 12 -2.07 -0.92 14.11
CA MET A 12 -1.61 0.44 13.87
C MET A 12 -2.74 1.29 13.25
N PRO A 13 -2.91 2.56 13.65
CA PRO A 13 -4.01 3.41 13.15
C PRO A 13 -4.08 3.51 11.63
N ALA A 14 -2.92 3.59 10.96
CA ALA A 14 -2.84 3.65 9.50
C ALA A 14 -3.35 2.38 8.81
N ILE A 15 -3.16 1.21 9.42
CA ILE A 15 -3.64 -0.09 8.91
C ILE A 15 -5.14 -0.24 9.21
N ALA A 16 -5.55 0.10 10.44
CA ALA A 16 -6.96 0.03 10.84
C ALA A 16 -7.85 0.91 9.94
N ALA A 17 -7.36 2.08 9.53
CA ALA A 17 -8.07 2.98 8.61
C ALA A 17 -8.23 2.44 7.17
N LYS A 18 -7.50 1.38 6.81
CA LYS A 18 -7.59 0.72 5.49
C LYS A 18 -8.54 -0.47 5.48
N LEU A 19 -8.89 -1.00 6.66
CA LEU A 19 -9.86 -2.09 6.77
C LEU A 19 -11.27 -1.54 6.59
N MET A 20 -11.98 -2.08 5.61
CA MET A 20 -13.40 -1.81 5.45
C MET A 20 -14.19 -2.68 6.42
N LEU A 21 -14.83 -2.05 7.40
CA LEU A 21 -15.69 -2.72 8.37
C LEU A 21 -17.13 -2.21 8.27
N ARG A 22 -18.07 -3.14 8.04
CA ARG A 22 -19.51 -2.83 8.06
C ARG A 22 -20.24 -3.82 8.96
N ARG A 23 -21.06 -3.32 9.89
CA ARG A 23 -21.94 -4.18 10.70
C ARG A 23 -23.20 -4.49 9.90
N LEU A 24 -23.47 -5.78 9.69
CA LEU A 24 -24.66 -6.25 8.96
C LEU A 24 -25.81 -6.60 9.91
N GLY A 25 -25.51 -6.98 11.14
CA GLY A 25 -26.50 -7.37 12.14
C GLY A 25 -25.88 -7.74 13.48
N VAL A 26 -26.68 -8.32 14.36
CA VAL A 26 -26.16 -8.87 15.63
C VAL A 26 -25.22 -10.02 15.33
N GLY A 27 -23.98 -9.92 15.78
CA GLY A 27 -22.94 -10.92 15.51
C GLY A 27 -22.55 -11.05 14.04
N LYS A 28 -23.00 -10.18 13.12
CA LYS A 28 -22.69 -10.28 11.70
C LYS A 28 -22.00 -9.03 11.17
N TYR A 29 -20.90 -9.25 10.48
CA TYR A 29 -20.03 -8.19 9.97
C TYR A 29 -19.61 -8.50 8.55
N GLU A 30 -19.18 -7.45 7.87
CA GLU A 30 -18.43 -7.52 6.63
C GLU A 30 -17.08 -6.87 6.87
N ILE A 31 -16.01 -7.60 6.56
CA ILE A 31 -14.61 -7.20 6.74
C ILE A 31 -13.93 -7.35 5.39
N ASP A 32 -13.49 -6.25 4.78
CA ASP A 32 -12.87 -6.22 3.44
C ASP A 32 -13.65 -7.03 2.38
N GLY A 33 -14.98 -6.89 2.40
CA GLY A 33 -15.90 -7.57 1.48
C GLY A 33 -16.26 -9.02 1.86
N ARG A 34 -15.69 -9.55 2.95
CA ARG A 34 -16.00 -10.90 3.45
C ARG A 34 -17.06 -10.83 4.52
N LYS A 35 -18.16 -11.58 4.33
CA LYS A 35 -19.21 -11.71 5.34
C LYS A 35 -18.77 -12.70 6.40
N VAL A 36 -18.83 -12.26 7.65
CA VAL A 36 -18.41 -13.06 8.80
C VAL A 36 -19.47 -13.04 9.90
N SER A 37 -19.58 -14.19 10.55
CA SER A 37 -20.39 -14.38 11.74
C SER A 37 -19.49 -14.54 12.96
N LEU A 38 -19.82 -13.82 14.03
CA LEU A 38 -19.14 -13.84 15.31
C LEU A 38 -19.92 -14.70 16.29
N ARG A 39 -19.23 -15.59 16.99
CA ARG A 39 -19.80 -16.36 18.09
C ARG A 39 -18.84 -16.44 19.27
N TRP A 40 -19.38 -16.60 20.47
CA TRP A 40 -18.55 -16.92 21.62
C TRP A 40 -18.08 -18.37 21.53
N ALA A 41 -16.80 -18.59 21.84
CA ALA A 41 -16.28 -19.94 21.99
C ALA A 41 -16.96 -20.64 23.18
N GLU A 42 -17.23 -21.93 23.02
CA GLU A 42 -17.75 -22.77 24.11
C GLU A 42 -16.65 -23.04 25.15
N GLN A 43 -15.39 -23.08 24.72
CA GLN A 43 -14.26 -23.23 25.62
C GLN A 43 -13.86 -21.89 26.26
N PRO A 44 -13.67 -21.85 27.59
CA PRO A 44 -13.23 -20.66 28.28
C PRO A 44 -11.83 -20.23 27.82
N GLY A 45 -11.64 -18.92 27.64
CA GLY A 45 -10.35 -18.32 27.27
C GLY A 45 -10.13 -18.07 25.76
N LEU A 46 -10.88 -18.73 24.87
CA LEU A 46 -10.78 -18.48 23.42
C LEU A 46 -11.52 -17.22 22.96
N GLY A 47 -12.43 -16.71 23.79
CA GLY A 47 -13.14 -15.45 23.52
C GLY A 47 -14.08 -15.55 22.31
N LEU A 48 -14.04 -14.53 21.45
CA LEU A 48 -14.91 -14.46 20.28
C LEU A 48 -14.24 -15.11 19.07
N LEU A 49 -14.97 -15.99 18.41
CA LEU A 49 -14.57 -16.67 17.18
C LEU A 49 -15.26 -16.03 15.98
N VAL A 50 -14.55 -16.04 14.85
CA VAL A 50 -15.00 -15.56 13.55
C VAL A 50 -15.14 -16.76 12.63
N ARG A 51 -16.27 -16.84 11.94
CA ARG A 51 -16.52 -17.78 10.84
C ARG A 51 -16.84 -16.97 9.59
N GLU A 52 -16.18 -17.26 8.47
CA GLU A 52 -16.56 -16.69 7.18
C GLU A 52 -17.80 -17.43 6.65
N ASP A 53 -18.84 -16.70 6.25
CA ASP A 53 -20.14 -17.30 5.90
C ASP A 53 -20.08 -18.20 4.65
N GLU A 54 -19.08 -17.99 3.78
CA GLU A 54 -18.87 -18.73 2.53
C GLU A 54 -17.87 -19.90 2.67
N VAL A 55 -17.25 -20.06 3.84
CA VAL A 55 -16.25 -21.11 4.11
C VAL A 55 -16.79 -22.06 5.17
N PHE A 56 -16.88 -23.34 4.81
CA PHE A 56 -17.30 -24.37 5.75
C PHE A 56 -16.17 -24.69 6.75
N GLU A 57 -16.55 -24.82 8.03
CA GLU A 57 -15.74 -25.39 9.13
C GLU A 57 -14.48 -24.64 9.58
N SER A 58 -14.18 -23.47 9.02
CA SER A 58 -13.07 -22.64 9.51
C SER A 58 -13.55 -21.60 10.52
N GLU A 59 -13.13 -21.77 11.78
CA GLU A 59 -13.28 -20.76 12.82
C GLU A 59 -11.92 -20.32 13.33
N MET A 60 -11.78 -19.02 13.60
CA MET A 60 -10.56 -18.50 14.19
C MET A 60 -10.85 -17.41 15.22
N PRO A 61 -9.96 -17.18 16.21
CA PRO A 61 -10.12 -16.10 17.16
C PRO A 61 -10.21 -14.73 16.48
N LEU A 62 -11.11 -13.86 16.93
CA LEU A 62 -11.32 -12.52 16.38
C LEU A 62 -10.03 -11.71 16.27
N ILE A 63 -9.20 -11.75 17.31
CA ILE A 63 -7.94 -11.01 17.34
C ILE A 63 -7.01 -11.50 16.22
N ALA A 64 -6.92 -12.82 16.02
CA ALA A 64 -6.12 -13.40 14.95
C ALA A 64 -6.69 -13.06 13.56
N TYR A 65 -8.01 -13.09 13.40
CA TYR A 65 -8.67 -12.71 12.15
C TYR A 65 -8.36 -11.26 11.76
N ILE A 66 -8.54 -10.34 12.71
CA ILE A 66 -8.30 -8.90 12.50
C ILE A 66 -6.81 -8.63 12.25
N ALA A 67 -5.91 -9.32 12.95
CA ALA A 67 -4.47 -9.23 12.67
C ALA A 67 -4.13 -9.72 11.26
N GLN A 68 -4.70 -10.83 10.82
CA GLN A 68 -4.51 -11.35 9.46
C GLN A 68 -5.04 -10.38 8.40
N ALA A 69 -6.27 -9.89 8.55
CA ALA A 69 -6.85 -8.88 7.66
C ALA A 69 -5.98 -7.62 7.62
N GLY A 70 -5.53 -7.14 8.78
CA GLY A 70 -4.62 -6.00 8.89
C GLY A 70 -3.29 -6.22 8.15
N ASN A 71 -2.69 -7.41 8.26
CA ASN A 71 -1.46 -7.75 7.55
C ASN A 71 -1.66 -7.79 6.03
N VAL A 72 -2.81 -8.29 5.56
CA VAL A 72 -3.16 -8.27 4.14
C VAL A 72 -3.34 -6.82 3.67
N ALA A 73 -4.10 -6.00 4.41
CA ALA A 73 -4.29 -4.58 4.09
C ALA A 73 -2.97 -3.81 4.06
N ALA A 74 -2.06 -4.06 5.01
CA ALA A 74 -0.72 -3.46 5.04
C ALA A 74 0.12 -3.89 3.82
N SER A 75 0.03 -5.17 3.43
CA SER A 75 0.75 -5.70 2.26
C SER A 75 0.25 -5.07 0.95
N LEU A 76 -1.06 -4.94 0.78
CA LEU A 76 -1.68 -4.35 -0.41
C LEU A 76 -1.45 -2.83 -0.51
N SER A 77 -1.24 -2.16 0.62
CA SER A 77 -0.97 -0.72 0.69
C SER A 77 0.52 -0.35 0.71
N GLY A 78 1.43 -1.33 0.60
CA GLY A 78 2.88 -1.11 0.67
C GLY A 78 3.40 -0.70 2.05
N LEU A 79 2.55 -0.73 3.09
CA LEU A 79 2.88 -0.34 4.47
C LEU A 79 3.62 -1.43 5.26
N ARG A 80 3.95 -2.55 4.62
CA ARG A 80 4.75 -3.62 5.21
C ARG A 80 6.21 -3.19 5.31
N ALA A 81 6.87 -3.53 6.43
CA ALA A 81 8.24 -3.10 6.72
C ALA A 81 9.28 -3.63 5.71
N ASP A 82 8.98 -4.77 5.08
CA ASP A 82 9.80 -5.49 4.10
C ASP A 82 9.49 -5.13 2.63
N MET A 83 8.49 -4.28 2.38
CA MET A 83 8.13 -3.88 1.02
C MET A 83 8.94 -2.67 0.53
N PRO A 84 9.33 -2.63 -0.77
CA PRO A 84 10.03 -1.48 -1.33
C PRO A 84 9.18 -0.21 -1.22
N LYS A 85 9.78 0.92 -0.83
CA LYS A 85 9.09 2.22 -0.61
C LYS A 85 8.17 2.64 -1.77
N ILE A 86 8.52 2.32 -3.03
CA ILE A 86 7.69 2.62 -4.20
C ILE A 86 6.31 1.95 -4.20
N SER A 87 6.17 0.81 -3.50
CA SER A 87 4.90 0.10 -3.38
C SER A 87 3.83 0.92 -2.65
N ARG A 88 4.26 1.86 -1.78
CA ARG A 88 3.40 2.77 -0.98
C ARG A 88 2.73 3.86 -1.83
N ILE A 89 3.30 4.17 -2.99
CA ILE A 89 2.76 5.18 -3.89
C ILE A 89 1.71 4.51 -4.80
N PRO A 90 0.47 5.06 -4.91
CA PRO A 90 -0.52 4.60 -5.89
C PRO A 90 0.06 4.54 -7.30
N LYS A 91 -0.29 3.52 -8.08
CA LYS A 91 0.35 3.24 -9.40
C LYS A 91 0.32 4.46 -10.33
N GLU A 92 -0.77 5.20 -10.31
CA GLU A 92 -1.05 6.37 -11.13
C GLU A 92 -0.17 7.58 -10.76
N ARG A 93 0.43 7.54 -9.58
CA ARG A 93 1.35 8.56 -9.06
C ARG A 93 2.79 8.08 -8.98
N ARG A 94 3.06 6.83 -9.35
CA ARG A 94 4.43 6.33 -9.44
C ARG A 94 5.11 7.04 -10.59
N LEU A 95 6.30 7.56 -10.32
CA LEU A 95 7.13 8.12 -11.37
C LEU A 95 7.58 6.99 -12.31
N THR A 96 6.93 6.89 -13.46
CA THR A 96 7.32 6.05 -14.58
C THR A 96 7.89 6.96 -15.66
N PHE A 97 9.13 6.69 -16.09
CA PHE A 97 9.71 7.39 -17.24
C PHE A 97 9.04 6.86 -18.51
N ALA A 98 8.43 7.75 -19.29
CA ALA A 98 7.60 7.44 -20.43
C ALA A 98 8.41 7.30 -21.73
N ASP A 99 9.49 6.50 -21.73
CA ASP A 99 10.40 6.40 -22.88
C ASP A 99 10.61 4.95 -23.33
N ALA A 100 9.58 4.10 -23.24
CA ALA A 100 9.67 2.73 -23.75
C ALA A 100 9.87 2.70 -25.28
N GLU A 101 9.27 3.65 -26.02
CA GLU A 101 9.42 3.72 -27.49
C GLU A 101 10.75 4.35 -27.94
N ASP A 102 11.35 5.22 -27.13
CA ASP A 102 12.64 5.84 -27.45
C ASP A 102 13.84 4.97 -27.01
N ALA A 103 13.65 4.09 -26.03
CA ALA A 103 14.66 3.09 -25.65
C ALA A 103 14.94 2.10 -26.78
N GLU A 104 13.91 1.69 -27.54
CA GLU A 104 14.04 0.70 -28.62
C GLU A 104 14.75 1.29 -29.86
N LYS A 105 14.50 2.57 -30.17
CA LYS A 105 15.20 3.29 -31.25
C LYS A 105 16.68 3.56 -30.93
N ASN A 106 17.02 3.80 -29.66
CA ASN A 106 18.40 4.02 -29.23
C ASN A 106 19.23 2.73 -29.15
N LEU A 107 18.60 1.58 -28.89
CA LEU A 107 19.28 0.28 -28.82
C LEU A 107 19.78 -0.19 -30.19
N ALA A 108 19.01 0.07 -31.25
CA ALA A 108 19.38 -0.31 -32.62
C ALA A 108 20.58 0.50 -33.18
N GLN A 109 20.86 1.69 -32.63
CA GLN A 109 21.92 2.58 -33.12
C GLN A 109 23.27 2.44 -32.39
N ASN A 110 23.37 1.68 -31.28
CA ASN A 110 24.56 1.65 -30.42
C ASN A 110 25.26 0.28 -30.29
N ILE A 111 24.95 -0.68 -31.17
CA ILE A 111 25.49 -2.06 -31.15
C ILE A 111 27.04 -2.14 -31.08
N ASP A 112 27.77 -1.05 -31.37
CA ASP A 112 29.24 -1.00 -31.26
C ASP A 112 29.80 -0.57 -29.87
N LYS A 113 28.96 -0.34 -28.84
CA LYS A 113 29.40 0.14 -27.50
C LYS A 113 29.01 -0.75 -26.31
N VAL A 114 28.85 -2.05 -26.56
CA VAL A 114 28.33 -3.07 -25.63
C VAL A 114 29.05 -3.16 -24.25
N GLY A 115 30.28 -2.64 -24.13
CA GLY A 115 31.01 -2.59 -22.86
C GLY A 115 30.60 -1.46 -21.90
N ASN A 116 30.17 -0.30 -22.42
CA ASN A 116 29.86 0.88 -21.59
C ASN A 116 28.39 0.95 -21.16
N GLU A 117 27.51 0.28 -21.89
CA GLU A 117 26.05 0.31 -21.69
C GLU A 117 25.60 -0.31 -20.38
N ARG A 118 26.29 -1.35 -19.86
CA ARG A 118 25.94 -1.95 -18.57
C ARG A 118 26.21 -1.02 -17.40
N CYS A 119 27.35 -0.33 -17.43
CA CYS A 119 27.72 0.64 -16.39
C CYS A 119 26.77 1.84 -16.40
N GLU A 120 26.46 2.36 -17.59
CA GLU A 120 25.51 3.47 -17.75
C GLU A 120 24.09 3.05 -17.40
N SER A 121 23.63 1.86 -17.81
CA SER A 121 22.30 1.35 -17.45
C SER A 121 22.16 1.14 -15.95
N MET A 122 23.19 0.60 -15.29
CA MET A 122 23.19 0.43 -13.84
C MET A 122 23.20 1.78 -13.13
N ARG A 123 24.02 2.74 -13.61
CA ARG A 123 24.06 4.11 -13.08
C ARG A 123 22.69 4.78 -13.18
N LEU A 124 22.05 4.70 -14.35
CA LEU A 124 20.70 5.22 -14.57
C LEU A 124 19.69 4.51 -13.67
N ALA A 125 19.74 3.19 -13.55
CA ALA A 125 18.84 2.45 -12.67
C ALA A 125 18.98 2.86 -11.19
N VAL A 126 20.22 3.06 -10.71
CA VAL A 126 20.50 3.54 -9.36
C VAL A 126 19.98 4.97 -9.17
N GLU A 127 20.19 5.85 -10.13
CA GLU A 127 19.71 7.23 -10.08
C GLU A 127 18.18 7.30 -10.09
N GLN A 128 17.54 6.52 -10.96
CA GLN A 128 16.08 6.37 -11.00
C GLN A 128 15.52 5.77 -9.70
N ALA A 129 16.19 4.77 -9.11
CA ALA A 129 15.80 4.20 -7.83
C ALA A 129 15.89 5.24 -6.69
N ARG A 130 16.97 6.03 -6.67
CA ARG A 130 17.15 7.12 -5.70
C ARG A 130 16.05 8.19 -5.82
N LEU A 131 15.70 8.58 -7.04
CA LEU A 131 14.63 9.56 -7.28
C LEU A 131 13.26 9.02 -6.81
N ARG A 132 13.00 7.72 -7.03
CA ARG A 132 11.77 7.07 -6.52
C ARG A 132 11.72 7.04 -5.00
N GLU A 133 12.85 6.81 -4.33
CA GLU A 133 12.95 6.85 -2.88
C GLU A 133 12.69 8.26 -2.32
N GLN A 134 13.33 9.28 -2.89
CA GLN A 134 13.11 10.68 -2.48
C GLN A 134 11.65 11.13 -2.67
N ALA A 135 11.02 10.73 -3.78
CA ALA A 135 9.61 11.03 -4.03
C ALA A 135 8.68 10.33 -3.02
N ALA A 136 8.99 9.09 -2.62
CA ALA A 136 8.23 8.37 -1.59
C ALA A 136 8.35 9.06 -0.22
N GLU A 137 9.56 9.48 0.15
CA GLU A 137 9.82 10.20 1.42
C GLU A 137 9.10 11.55 1.47
N ALA A 138 9.09 12.30 0.37
CA ALA A 138 8.36 13.56 0.29
C ALA A 138 6.83 13.37 0.44
N TYR A 139 6.28 12.30 -0.13
CA TYR A 139 4.86 11.95 0.03
C TYR A 139 4.54 11.55 1.47
N GLU A 140 5.39 10.74 2.11
CA GLU A 140 5.24 10.37 3.52
C GLU A 140 5.34 11.60 4.45
N TYR A 141 6.29 12.50 4.19
CA TYR A 141 6.44 13.76 4.94
C TYR A 141 5.24 14.70 4.76
N GLY A 142 4.68 14.79 3.55
CA GLY A 142 3.46 15.56 3.28
C GLY A 142 2.20 14.96 3.91
N MET A 143 2.18 13.65 4.17
CA MET A 143 1.10 12.97 4.89
C MET A 143 1.21 13.10 6.42
N TRP A 144 2.42 13.30 6.96
CA TRP A 144 2.65 13.46 8.39
C TRP A 144 2.61 14.94 8.81
N ASN A 145 1.43 15.56 8.66
CA ASN A 145 1.11 16.81 9.35
C ASN A 145 -0.05 16.54 10.33
N PRO A 146 0.20 16.45 11.66
CA PRO A 146 -0.84 16.13 12.65
C PRO A 146 -1.89 17.23 12.83
N ALA A 147 -1.71 18.39 12.18
CA ALA A 147 -2.70 19.45 12.12
C ALA A 147 -3.44 19.39 10.78
N GLY A 148 -4.57 18.69 10.77
CA GLY A 148 -5.41 18.55 9.58
C GLY A 148 -5.83 19.91 9.03
N HIS A 149 -5.25 20.31 7.90
CA HIS A 149 -5.80 21.25 6.93
C HIS A 149 -5.39 20.74 5.55
N GLY A 150 -6.35 20.17 4.83
CA GLY A 150 -6.17 19.86 3.42
C GLY A 150 -5.94 21.16 2.66
N LEU A 151 -4.71 21.38 2.21
CA LEU A 151 -4.40 22.42 1.24
C LEU A 151 -3.51 21.81 0.17
N THR A 152 -4.05 21.87 -1.04
CA THR A 152 -3.39 21.77 -2.35
C THR A 152 -2.13 22.62 -2.37
N ARG A 153 -1.01 22.07 -1.91
CA ARG A 153 0.30 22.61 -2.24
C ARG A 153 0.88 21.67 -3.28
N ALA A 154 0.65 22.02 -4.54
CA ALA A 154 1.30 21.41 -5.68
C ALA A 154 2.80 21.33 -5.37
N LEU A 155 3.32 20.11 -5.31
CA LEU A 155 4.76 19.89 -5.23
C LEU A 155 5.41 20.61 -6.41
N PRO A 156 6.53 21.33 -6.21
CA PRO A 156 7.25 21.89 -7.34
C PRO A 156 7.58 20.76 -8.32
N PRO A 157 7.38 20.97 -9.63
CA PRO A 157 7.67 19.96 -10.62
C PRO A 157 9.13 19.51 -10.50
N PRO A 158 9.42 18.21 -10.63
CA PRO A 158 10.78 17.71 -10.54
C PRO A 158 11.66 18.41 -11.59
N PRO A 159 12.90 18.77 -11.24
CA PRO A 159 13.81 19.41 -12.18
C PRO A 159 14.07 18.48 -13.37
N GLY A 160 13.78 18.95 -14.60
CA GLY A 160 14.04 18.22 -15.84
C GLY A 160 12.85 18.05 -16.80
N LEU A 161 11.65 18.47 -16.44
CA LEU A 161 10.52 18.49 -17.38
C LEU A 161 10.57 19.72 -18.30
N PRO A 162 10.54 19.58 -19.64
CA PRO A 162 10.41 20.72 -20.54
C PRO A 162 9.04 21.39 -20.33
N LEU A 163 9.08 22.72 -20.18
CA LEU A 163 7.92 23.62 -20.10
C LEU A 163 7.18 23.65 -21.44
N ALA A 164 6.35 22.64 -21.71
CA ALA A 164 5.47 22.64 -22.87
C ALA A 164 4.19 21.88 -22.57
N PHE A 165 3.36 22.37 -21.65
CA PHE A 165 1.92 22.12 -21.65
C PHE A 165 1.23 23.16 -20.74
N LEU A 166 1.17 24.39 -21.23
CA LEU A 166 0.25 25.44 -20.79
C LEU A 166 0.08 26.41 -21.96
N GLY A 167 -0.82 26.01 -22.86
CA GLY A 167 -1.40 26.78 -23.95
C GLY A 167 -2.82 26.28 -24.15
#